data_AF-A0A969DJ99-F1
#
_entry.id   AF-A0A969DJ99-F1
#
_cell.length_a   1.000
_cell.length_b   1.000
_cell.length_c   1.000
_cell.angle_alpha   90.00
_cell.angle_beta   90.00
_cell.angle_gamma   90.00
#
_symmetry.space_group_name_H-M   'P 1'
#
loop_
_entity.id
_entity.type
_entity.pdbx_description
1 polymer ?
#
loop_
_entity_poly.entity_id
_entity_poly.type
_entity_poly.pdbx_seq_one_letter_code
_entity_poly.pdbx_strand_id
1 'polypeptide(L)'
;MTEGLPSDIGFCLALDDEEEGRAWCIPMDSDERRTAPDGALAVWRTDDAGAHWRAQRKGLPQAHAYDIVYRHALDVSGKALVFGTTCGNLFATVDGGESWEAVANYLPPVHSVTLEA
;
A
#
# COMPACT_ATOMS: atom_id res chain seq x y z
N MET A 1 -18.30 1.81 3.99
CA MET A 1 -17.31 1.58 2.91
C MET A 1 -15.87 1.90 3.35
N THR A 2 -15.62 2.21 4.63
CA THR A 2 -14.27 2.52 5.15
C THR A 2 -14.03 1.89 6.52
N GLU A 3 -14.84 0.90 6.90
CA GLU A 3 -14.72 0.28 8.22
C GLU A 3 -13.36 -0.43 8.35
N GLY A 4 -12.63 -0.11 9.42
CA GLY A 4 -11.29 -0.61 9.67
C GLY A 4 -10.16 0.27 9.15
N LEU A 5 -10.39 1.13 8.15
CA LEU A 5 -9.33 2.04 7.65
C LEU A 5 -8.89 3.05 8.72
N PRO A 6 -7.61 3.43 8.73
CA PRO A 6 -7.07 4.37 9.71
C PRO A 6 -7.38 5.83 9.32
N SER A 7 -7.63 6.07 8.03
CA SER A 7 -8.02 7.36 7.47
C SER A 7 -8.69 7.15 6.10
N ASP A 8 -9.36 8.18 5.59
CA ASP A 8 -9.92 8.27 4.24
C ASP A 8 -9.04 9.09 3.28
N ILE A 9 -7.81 9.39 3.71
CA ILE A 9 -6.85 10.22 2.97
C ILE A 9 -5.77 9.34 2.35
N GLY A 10 -5.58 9.46 1.04
CA GLY A 10 -4.61 8.70 0.28
C GLY A 10 -4.91 8.76 -1.22
N PHE A 11 -3.98 8.29 -2.04
CA PHE A 11 -4.12 8.39 -3.50
C PHE A 11 -4.24 7.06 -4.23
N CYS A 12 -3.62 6.00 -3.71
CA CYS A 12 -3.52 4.73 -4.42
C CYS A 12 -4.67 3.78 -4.07
N LEU A 13 -5.18 3.09 -5.09
CA LEU A 13 -6.13 1.99 -5.00
C LEU A 13 -5.80 1.03 -6.14
N ALA A 14 -5.63 -0.25 -5.83
CA ALA A 14 -5.44 -1.32 -6.79
C ALA A 14 -6.56 -2.35 -6.63
N LEU A 15 -7.09 -2.85 -7.74
CA LEU A 15 -8.15 -3.86 -7.76
C LEU A 15 -7.53 -5.21 -8.13
N ASP A 16 -7.99 -6.28 -7.49
CA ASP A 16 -7.66 -7.64 -7.93
C ASP A 16 -8.44 -7.95 -9.21
N ASP A 17 -7.76 -8.43 -10.25
CA ASP A 17 -8.34 -8.84 -11.52
C ASP A 17 -8.83 -10.30 -11.51
N GLU A 18 -8.41 -11.09 -10.53
CA GLU A 18 -8.79 -12.50 -10.35
C GLU A 18 -9.89 -12.70 -9.30
N GLU A 19 -9.97 -11.84 -8.27
CA GLU A 19 -10.97 -11.94 -7.18
C GLU A 19 -11.88 -10.70 -7.10
N GLU A 20 -13.15 -10.89 -7.43
CA GLU A 20 -14.16 -9.83 -7.32
C GLU A 20 -14.28 -9.31 -5.88
N GLY A 21 -14.25 -7.99 -5.74
CA GLY A 21 -14.39 -7.32 -4.44
C GLY A 21 -13.10 -7.24 -3.63
N ARG A 22 -11.98 -7.83 -4.09
CA ARG A 22 -10.67 -7.59 -3.48
C ARG A 22 -10.03 -6.31 -4.02
N ALA A 23 -9.51 -5.50 -3.11
CA ALA A 23 -8.75 -4.31 -3.44
C ALA A 23 -7.73 -3.99 -2.35
N TRP A 24 -6.71 -3.21 -2.72
CA TRP A 24 -5.67 -2.71 -1.83
C TRP A 24 -5.55 -1.20 -1.90
N CYS A 25 -5.30 -0.56 -0.76
CA CYS A 25 -4.93 0.85 -0.69
C CYS A 25 -3.87 1.08 0.39
N ILE A 26 -3.17 2.21 0.29
CA ILE A 26 -2.15 2.62 1.27
C ILE A 26 -2.49 4.06 1.69
N PRO A 27 -3.31 4.21 2.75
CA PRO A 27 -3.71 5.51 3.25
C PRO A 27 -2.53 6.22 3.95
N MET A 28 -2.61 7.54 3.99
CA MET A 28 -1.73 8.40 4.79
C MET A 28 -2.48 8.98 5.98
N ASP A 29 -1.75 9.42 6.99
CA ASP A 29 -2.32 9.85 8.27
C ASP A 29 -3.34 11.01 8.14
N SER A 30 -2.95 12.14 7.53
CA SER A 30 -3.86 13.25 7.26
C SER A 30 -3.30 14.21 6.20
N ASP A 31 -4.09 15.19 5.76
CA ASP A 31 -3.59 16.23 4.84
C ASP A 31 -2.56 17.16 5.51
N GLU A 32 -2.68 17.38 6.83
CA GLU A 32 -1.73 18.16 7.63
C GLU A 32 -0.45 17.36 7.95
N ARG A 33 -0.58 16.05 8.21
CA ARG A 33 0.52 15.13 8.49
C ARG A 33 0.58 14.04 7.42
N ARG A 34 1.33 14.32 6.36
CA ARG A 34 1.49 13.44 5.19
C ARG A 34 2.54 12.35 5.43
N THR A 35 2.23 11.40 6.31
CA THR A 35 3.07 10.25 6.67
C THR A 35 2.22 8.98 6.77
N ALA A 36 2.83 7.82 7.03
CA ALA A 36 2.08 6.63 7.39
C ALA A 36 1.28 6.86 8.68
N PRO A 37 0.03 6.35 8.79
CA PRO A 37 -0.75 6.39 10.03
C PRO A 37 0.06 5.83 11.21
N ASP A 38 0.07 6.56 12.33
CA ASP A 38 0.81 6.23 13.56
C ASP A 38 2.33 6.01 13.37
N GLY A 39 2.91 6.43 12.24
CA GLY A 39 4.28 6.12 11.88
C GLY A 39 4.54 4.63 11.60
N ALA A 40 3.49 3.88 11.26
CA ALA A 40 3.51 2.43 11.02
C ALA A 40 2.87 2.07 9.67
N LEU A 41 3.70 1.77 8.67
CA LEU A 41 3.27 1.50 7.30
C LEU A 41 2.46 0.20 7.22
N ALA A 42 1.36 0.24 6.46
CA ALA A 42 0.53 -0.91 6.13
C ALA A 42 -0.08 -0.75 4.74
N VAL A 43 -0.24 -1.89 4.07
CA VAL A 43 -1.16 -1.99 2.94
C VAL A 43 -2.50 -2.49 3.48
N TRP A 44 -3.58 -1.82 3.16
CA TRP A 44 -4.92 -2.21 3.61
C TRP A 44 -5.61 -2.99 2.51
N ARG A 45 -6.13 -4.17 2.85
CA ARG A 45 -6.87 -5.04 1.93
C ARG A 45 -8.34 -5.12 2.33
N THR A 46 -9.23 -5.01 1.36
CA THR A 46 -10.61 -5.46 1.46
C THR A 46 -10.78 -6.73 0.61
N ASP A 47 -11.69 -7.60 1.00
CA ASP A 47 -12.13 -8.78 0.24
C ASP A 47 -13.65 -8.76 0.03
N ASP A 48 -14.30 -7.62 0.27
CA ASP A 48 -15.76 -7.44 0.28
C ASP A 48 -16.18 -6.08 -0.27
N ALA A 49 -15.50 -5.64 -1.33
CA ALA A 49 -15.76 -4.39 -2.06
C ALA A 49 -15.73 -3.13 -1.17
N GLY A 50 -14.84 -3.14 -0.18
CA GLY A 50 -14.60 -2.03 0.74
C GLY A 50 -15.58 -1.97 1.90
N ALA A 51 -16.38 -3.02 2.17
CA ALA A 51 -17.19 -3.06 3.37
C ALA A 51 -16.29 -3.08 4.62
N HIS A 52 -15.26 -3.94 4.63
CA HIS A 52 -14.26 -4.04 5.70
C HIS A 52 -12.83 -4.03 5.14
N TRP A 53 -11.92 -3.43 5.90
CA TRP A 53 -10.50 -3.32 5.56
C TRP A 53 -9.63 -3.92 6.65
N ARG A 54 -8.56 -4.62 6.22
CA ARG A 54 -7.59 -5.28 7.11
C ARG A 54 -6.18 -4.80 6.80
N ALA A 55 -5.44 -4.43 7.85
CA ALA A 55 -4.06 -3.99 7.71
C ALA A 55 -3.12 -5.18 7.47
N GLN A 56 -2.30 -5.07 6.43
CA GLN A 56 -1.22 -5.98 6.12
C GLN A 56 0.12 -5.31 6.44
N ARG A 57 0.84 -5.87 7.42
CA ARG A 57 1.99 -5.21 8.07
C ARG A 57 3.28 -6.00 8.03
N LYS A 58 3.19 -7.31 7.78
CA LYS A 58 4.33 -8.21 7.91
C LYS A 58 5.41 -7.84 6.90
N GLY A 59 6.59 -7.48 7.39
CA GLY A 59 7.72 -7.05 6.57
C GLY A 59 7.79 -5.54 6.27
N LEU A 60 6.80 -4.75 6.71
CA LEU A 60 6.79 -3.30 6.55
C LEU A 60 7.28 -2.57 7.81
N PRO A 61 7.87 -1.36 7.70
CA PRO A 61 8.28 -0.56 8.85
C PRO A 61 7.10 -0.21 9.78
N GLN A 62 7.21 -0.57 11.06
CA GLN A 62 6.14 -0.34 12.06
C GLN A 62 6.45 0.80 13.04
N ALA A 63 7.55 1.51 12.83
CA ALA A 63 7.90 2.70 13.60
C ALA A 63 8.70 3.66 12.69
N HIS A 64 8.54 4.96 12.92
CA HIS A 64 9.24 6.01 12.18
C HIS A 64 9.03 5.92 10.65
N ALA A 65 7.88 5.39 10.20
CA ALA A 65 7.51 5.35 8.79
C ALA A 65 6.94 6.72 8.37
N TYR A 66 7.72 7.47 7.62
CA TYR A 66 7.32 8.76 7.05
C TYR A 66 6.85 8.65 5.60
N ASP A 67 6.74 7.42 5.11
CA ASP A 67 6.35 7.08 3.75
C ASP A 67 4.90 7.49 3.43
N ILE A 68 4.70 8.04 2.23
CA ILE A 68 3.41 8.06 1.55
C ILE A 68 3.56 7.44 0.16
N VAL A 69 2.44 7.03 -0.43
CA VAL A 69 2.40 6.37 -1.74
C VAL A 69 1.58 7.22 -2.71
N TYR A 70 2.17 7.56 -3.85
CA TYR A 70 1.48 8.30 -4.91
C TYR A 70 0.50 7.40 -5.67
N ARG A 71 -0.44 8.04 -6.38
CA ARG A 71 -1.53 7.36 -7.10
C ARG A 71 -1.06 6.19 -7.98
N HIS A 72 0.03 6.37 -8.73
CA HIS A 72 0.56 5.39 -9.67
C HIS A 72 1.71 4.55 -9.11
N ALA A 73 2.03 4.72 -7.83
CA ALA A 73 3.14 4.03 -7.17
C ALA A 73 2.69 2.75 -6.44
N LEU A 74 1.55 2.17 -6.81
CA LEU A 74 1.08 0.84 -6.41
C LEU A 74 0.57 0.14 -7.67
N ASP A 75 1.03 -1.08 -7.91
CA ASP A 75 0.55 -1.92 -9.01
C ASP A 75 0.37 -3.38 -8.55
N VAL A 76 -0.49 -4.12 -9.25
CA VAL A 76 -0.89 -5.50 -8.95
C VAL A 76 -0.97 -6.35 -10.21
N SER A 77 -0.55 -7.61 -10.12
CA SER A 77 -0.74 -8.63 -11.14
C SER A 77 -0.96 -9.98 -10.45
N GLY A 78 -2.22 -10.44 -10.44
CA GLY A 78 -2.64 -11.58 -9.62
C GLY A 78 -2.29 -11.37 -8.14
N LYS A 79 -1.47 -12.27 -7.57
CA LYS A 79 -1.01 -12.16 -6.17
C LYS A 79 0.25 -11.31 -5.97
N ALA A 80 0.88 -10.87 -7.04
CA ALA A 80 2.04 -10.01 -6.96
C ALA A 80 1.61 -8.56 -6.83
N LEU A 81 2.17 -7.84 -5.85
CA LEU A 81 2.01 -6.40 -5.74
C LEU A 81 3.36 -5.75 -5.55
N VAL A 82 3.50 -4.53 -6.06
CA VAL A 82 4.65 -3.67 -5.83
C VAL A 82 4.18 -2.27 -5.50
N PHE A 83 4.82 -1.62 -4.53
CA PHE A 83 4.61 -0.20 -4.31
C PHE A 83 5.90 0.53 -3.97
N GLY A 84 5.96 1.77 -4.43
CA GLY A 84 7.06 2.69 -4.16
C GLY A 84 6.59 3.86 -3.29
N THR A 85 7.50 4.40 -2.49
CA THR A 85 7.19 5.49 -1.57
C THR A 85 7.88 6.79 -1.97
N THR A 86 7.39 7.90 -1.42
CA THR A 86 8.02 9.22 -1.54
C THR A 86 9.40 9.32 -0.90
N CYS A 87 9.73 8.42 0.03
CA CYS A 87 11.02 8.35 0.68
C CYS A 87 12.03 7.45 -0.07
N GLY A 88 11.65 6.91 -1.23
CA GLY A 88 12.55 6.11 -2.06
C GLY A 88 12.64 4.63 -1.64
N ASN A 89 11.64 4.13 -0.93
CA ASN A 89 11.53 2.71 -0.57
C ASN A 89 10.64 2.00 -1.60
N LEU A 90 11.04 0.79 -2.00
CA LEU A 90 10.30 -0.06 -2.93
C LEU A 90 10.03 -1.40 -2.25
N PHE A 91 8.76 -1.75 -2.10
CA PHE A 91 8.32 -2.99 -1.48
C PHE A 91 7.56 -3.86 -2.47
N ALA A 92 7.70 -5.18 -2.33
CA ALA A 92 6.97 -6.13 -3.13
C ALA A 92 6.44 -7.29 -2.29
N THR A 93 5.44 -7.96 -2.83
CA THR A 93 4.84 -9.20 -2.31
C THR A 93 4.48 -10.09 -3.48
N VAL A 94 4.41 -11.40 -3.22
CA VAL A 94 3.91 -12.42 -4.17
C VAL A 94 2.78 -13.26 -3.57
N ASP A 95 2.29 -12.87 -2.39
CA ASP A 95 1.30 -13.62 -1.60
C ASP A 95 0.02 -12.83 -1.32
N GLY A 96 -0.32 -11.85 -2.18
CA GLY A 96 -1.52 -11.03 -2.04
C GLY A 96 -1.43 -10.02 -0.88
N GLY A 97 -0.20 -9.68 -0.48
CA GLY A 97 0.10 -8.73 0.59
C GLY A 97 0.12 -9.34 1.99
N GLU A 98 0.08 -10.65 2.16
CA GLU A 98 0.22 -11.30 3.48
C GLU A 98 1.63 -11.08 4.07
N SER A 99 2.66 -10.96 3.22
CA SER A 99 4.00 -10.53 3.60
C SER A 99 4.70 -9.71 2.52
N TRP A 100 5.55 -8.78 2.97
CA TRP A 100 6.23 -7.81 2.13
C TRP A 100 7.75 -7.89 2.30
N GLU A 101 8.48 -7.62 1.23
CA GLU A 101 9.93 -7.51 1.21
C GLU A 101 10.35 -6.15 0.65
N ALA A 102 11.40 -5.55 1.23
CA ALA A 102 12.03 -4.37 0.68
C ALA A 102 12.95 -4.78 -0.49
N VAL A 103 12.56 -4.42 -1.72
CA VAL A 103 13.30 -4.71 -2.95
C VAL A 103 14.43 -3.70 -3.15
N ALA A 104 14.18 -2.43 -2.84
CA ALA A 104 15.17 -1.37 -2.90
C ALA A 104 14.86 -0.28 -1.86
N ASN A 105 15.91 0.39 -1.40
CA ASN A 105 15.82 1.57 -0.55
C ASN A 105 16.72 2.67 -1.12
N TYR A 106 16.51 3.91 -0.67
CA TYR A 106 17.32 5.08 -1.02
C TYR A 106 17.25 5.48 -2.51
N LEU A 107 16.15 5.17 -3.17
CA LEU A 107 15.84 5.72 -4.49
C LEU A 107 15.44 7.20 -4.38
N PRO A 108 15.42 7.95 -5.49
CA PRO A 108 14.58 9.14 -5.58
C PRO A 108 13.11 8.80 -5.28
N PRO A 109 12.27 9.80 -4.96
CA PRO A 109 10.83 9.58 -4.78
C PRO A 109 10.22 8.78 -5.94
N VAL A 110 9.54 7.67 -5.62
CA VAL A 110 8.97 6.78 -6.63
C VAL A 110 7.61 7.33 -7.07
N HIS A 111 7.54 7.80 -8.31
CA HIS A 111 6.30 8.39 -8.86
C HIS A 111 5.35 7.35 -9.45
N SER A 112 5.89 6.27 -9.99
CA SER A 112 5.12 5.18 -10.59
C SER A 112 5.88 3.87 -10.49
N VAL A 113 5.14 2.78 -10.43
CA VAL A 113 5.64 1.42 -10.61
C VAL A 113 4.74 0.71 -11.63
N THR A 114 5.24 -0.33 -12.26
CA THR A 114 4.41 -1.23 -13.07
C THR A 114 4.96 -2.65 -13.01
N LEU A 115 4.08 -3.63 -12.95
CA LEU A 115 4.39 -5.04 -13.15
C LEU A 115 4.12 -5.37 -14.62
N GLU A 116 5.14 -5.91 -15.31
CA GLU A 116 4.93 -6.45 -16.66
C GLU A 116 4.37 -7.87 -16.56
N ALA A 117 3.34 -8.15 -17.35
CA ALA A 117 2.68 -9.46 -17.46
C ALA A 117 3.37 -10.39 -18.46
#